data_AF-A0AAV0CPF1-F1
#
_entry.id   AF-A0AAV0CPF1-F1
#
_cell.length_a   1.000
_cell.length_b   1.000
_cell.length_c   1.000
_cell.angle_alpha   90.00
_cell.angle_beta   90.00
_cell.angle_gamma   90.00
#
_symmetry.space_group_name_H-M   'P 1'
#
loop_
_entity.id
_entity.type
_entity.pdbx_description
1 polymer ?
#
loop_
_entity_poly.entity_id
_entity_poly.type
_entity_poly.pdbx_seq_one_letter_code
_entity_poly.pdbx_strand_id
1 'polypeptide(L)'
;MLQDKSDDPNLVVVAFRGTEPFSADDLRTDADLSWYKIEGVGRIHAGFMRALGLRKNNVRPNGIERGPDMSELAYYEIQEKLREIISVNKNAKFILTGHSLGGALSILFAAVLAMEEEDGLLGRLEGIYTFGQPRVGDVEFGMFVGENLLRKYGVRYFRYVYANDIVPRVPYDDEANFFRHFGPCLYYNSFYHGKVLEEEPNMNYFSLLWMIPKKFNALFEVMRGFMLPWILGEDYREGWVLIICRIIGIMFTGLIDHGFQDYVNLIRLGTPPASLHFPEPAQQQCLKCD
;
A
#
# COMPACT_ATOMS: atom_id res chain seq x y z
N MET A 1 -4.42 -9.95 -12.32
CA MET A 1 -3.28 -10.87 -12.11
C MET A 1 -2.60 -11.09 -13.46
N LEU A 2 -1.29 -10.90 -13.51
CA LEU A 2 -0.47 -11.10 -14.71
C LEU A 2 0.66 -12.08 -14.35
N GLN A 3 1.02 -12.97 -15.27
CA GLN A 3 2.21 -13.80 -15.15
C GLN A 3 3.15 -13.38 -16.27
N ASP A 4 4.36 -12.94 -15.91
CA ASP A 4 5.40 -12.70 -16.90
C ASP A 4 5.86 -14.07 -17.43
N LYS A 5 5.86 -14.24 -18.75
CA LYS A 5 6.29 -15.50 -19.39
C LYS A 5 7.60 -15.35 -20.14
N SER A 6 8.14 -14.15 -20.19
CA SER A 6 9.33 -13.77 -20.97
C SER A 6 10.58 -13.80 -20.09
N ASP A 7 10.56 -13.09 -18.96
CA ASP A 7 11.78 -12.78 -18.20
C ASP A 7 11.87 -13.59 -16.89
N ASP A 8 10.76 -13.75 -16.15
CA ASP A 8 10.66 -14.67 -15.01
C ASP A 8 9.36 -15.48 -15.07
N PRO A 9 9.35 -16.66 -15.72
CA PRO A 9 8.15 -17.47 -15.93
C PRO A 9 7.51 -17.97 -14.63
N ASN A 10 8.21 -17.86 -13.50
CA ASN A 10 7.73 -18.29 -12.20
C ASN A 10 7.11 -17.16 -11.38
N LEU A 11 7.19 -15.90 -11.81
CA LEU A 11 6.65 -14.78 -11.05
C LEU A 11 5.23 -14.41 -11.51
N VAL A 12 4.31 -14.42 -10.54
CA VAL A 12 2.95 -13.92 -10.69
C VAL A 12 2.82 -12.56 -10.00
N VAL A 13 2.29 -11.56 -10.71
CA VAL A 13 2.02 -10.24 -10.17
C VAL A 13 0.52 -10.08 -9.94
N VAL A 14 0.13 -9.90 -8.69
CA VAL A 14 -1.24 -9.54 -8.31
C VAL A 14 -1.27 -8.04 -8.03
N ALA A 15 -1.78 -7.29 -9.00
CA ALA A 15 -1.98 -5.85 -8.89
C ALA A 15 -3.44 -5.54 -8.53
N PHE A 16 -3.66 -4.84 -7.42
CA PHE A 16 -4.96 -4.33 -7.02
C PHE A 16 -5.13 -2.91 -7.54
N ARG A 17 -6.26 -2.67 -8.21
CA ARG A 17 -6.61 -1.35 -8.72
C ARG A 17 -7.01 -0.42 -7.57
N GLY A 18 -6.54 0.83 -7.61
CA GLY A 18 -7.01 1.89 -6.73
C GLY A 18 -8.25 2.62 -7.24
N THR A 19 -8.63 3.65 -6.52
CA THR A 19 -9.74 4.59 -6.74
C THR A 19 -9.69 5.19 -8.16
N GLU A 20 -10.82 5.26 -8.88
CA GLU A 20 -10.91 6.13 -10.06
C GLU A 20 -11.01 7.61 -9.64
N PRO A 21 -10.33 8.56 -10.32
CA PRO A 21 -10.33 9.98 -9.94
C PRO A 21 -11.72 10.65 -9.87
N PHE A 22 -12.78 9.98 -10.35
CA PHE A 22 -14.15 10.48 -10.45
C PHE A 22 -15.21 9.51 -9.89
N SER A 23 -14.80 8.44 -9.20
CA SER A 23 -15.75 7.50 -8.57
C SER A 23 -16.09 7.95 -7.15
N ALA A 24 -17.34 8.40 -6.95
CA ALA A 24 -17.84 8.87 -5.66
C ALA A 24 -17.97 7.73 -4.64
N ASP A 25 -18.20 6.49 -5.10
CA ASP A 25 -18.32 5.31 -4.24
C ASP A 25 -16.96 4.84 -3.70
N ASP A 26 -15.90 4.96 -4.50
CA ASP A 26 -14.54 4.63 -4.05
C ASP A 26 -14.06 5.67 -3.02
N LEU A 27 -14.33 6.96 -3.27
CA LEU A 27 -14.02 8.03 -2.32
C LEU A 27 -14.79 7.89 -0.99
N ARG A 28 -16.03 7.42 -1.03
CA ARG A 28 -16.83 7.13 0.17
C ARG A 28 -16.28 5.94 0.96
N THR A 29 -15.70 4.96 0.28
CA THR A 29 -15.06 3.79 0.91
C THR A 29 -13.75 4.19 1.58
N ASP A 30 -12.99 5.10 0.97
CA ASP A 30 -11.75 5.68 1.53
C ASP A 30 -12.03 6.65 2.70
N ALA A 31 -13.20 7.28 2.73
CA ALA A 31 -13.66 8.16 3.81
C ALA A 31 -14.46 7.45 4.92
N ASP A 32 -14.72 6.15 4.78
CA ASP A 32 -15.45 5.34 5.76
C ASP A 32 -14.54 4.97 6.94
N LEU A 33 -14.47 5.85 7.94
CA LEU A 33 -13.68 5.64 9.17
C LEU A 33 -14.16 4.46 10.04
N SER A 34 -15.10 3.63 9.60
CA SER A 34 -15.51 2.45 10.34
C SER A 34 -14.44 1.35 10.35
N TRP A 35 -14.41 0.57 11.43
CA TRP A 35 -13.46 -0.53 11.60
C TRP A 35 -14.16 -1.83 12.01
N TYR A 36 -13.51 -2.94 11.67
CA TYR A 36 -13.76 -4.25 12.28
C TYR A 36 -12.70 -4.53 13.32
N LYS A 37 -13.09 -5.01 14.51
CA LYS A 37 -12.17 -5.53 15.52
C LYS A 37 -12.15 -7.05 15.42
N ILE A 38 -10.97 -7.62 15.24
CA ILE A 38 -10.70 -9.05 15.25
C ILE A 38 -9.77 -9.33 16.43
N GLU A 39 -10.13 -10.29 17.28
CA GLU A 39 -9.36 -10.72 18.44
C GLU A 39 -8.02 -11.32 18.02
N GLY A 40 -6.94 -10.89 18.69
CA GLY A 40 -5.57 -11.31 18.36
C GLY A 40 -5.01 -10.70 17.07
N VAL A 41 -5.79 -9.88 16.36
CA VAL A 41 -5.37 -9.23 15.11
C VAL A 41 -5.47 -7.72 15.20
N GLY A 42 -6.45 -7.14 15.87
CA GLY A 42 -6.58 -5.68 16.00
C GLY A 42 -7.75 -5.09 15.22
N ARG A 43 -7.70 -3.77 14.98
CA ARG A 43 -8.71 -3.03 14.21
C ARG A 43 -8.27 -2.84 12.77
N ILE A 44 -9.20 -3.04 11.85
CA ILE A 44 -8.96 -2.98 10.41
C ILE A 44 -10.03 -2.10 9.75
N HIS A 45 -9.63 -1.29 8.78
CA HIS A 45 -10.53 -0.39 8.05
C HIS A 45 -11.62 -1.17 7.31
N ALA A 46 -12.88 -0.96 7.68
CA ALA A 46 -14.01 -1.76 7.20
C ALA A 46 -14.30 -1.52 5.71
N GLY A 47 -14.10 -0.28 5.23
CA GLY A 47 -14.23 0.06 3.81
C GLY A 47 -13.31 -0.79 2.92
N PHE A 48 -12.04 -0.95 3.30
CA PHE A 48 -11.06 -1.71 2.52
C PHE A 48 -11.32 -3.21 2.58
N MET A 49 -11.73 -3.73 3.74
CA MET A 49 -12.16 -5.13 3.86
C MET A 49 -13.37 -5.44 2.94
N ARG A 50 -14.35 -4.53 2.89
CA ARG A 50 -15.49 -4.64 1.96
C ARG A 50 -15.06 -4.58 0.50
N ALA A 51 -14.09 -3.75 0.15
CA ALA A 51 -13.56 -3.66 -1.21
C ALA A 51 -12.81 -4.94 -1.65
N LEU A 52 -12.23 -5.70 -0.72
CA LEU A 52 -11.76 -7.07 -0.96
C LEU A 52 -12.88 -8.11 -1.08
N GLY A 53 -14.13 -7.72 -0.87
CA GLY A 53 -15.31 -8.58 -0.85
C GLY A 53 -15.68 -9.11 0.54
N LEU A 54 -14.90 -8.82 1.58
CA LEU A 54 -15.13 -9.36 2.93
C LEU A 54 -16.13 -8.48 3.69
N ARG A 55 -17.40 -8.91 3.70
CA ARG A 55 -18.52 -8.18 4.33
C ARG A 55 -18.61 -8.41 5.85
N LYS A 56 -19.31 -7.51 6.55
CA LYS A 56 -19.49 -7.52 8.02
C LYS A 56 -20.06 -8.84 8.58
N ASN A 57 -20.88 -9.57 7.82
CA ASN A 57 -21.42 -10.86 8.28
C ASN A 57 -20.34 -11.95 8.37
N ASN A 58 -19.21 -11.73 7.71
CA ASN A 58 -18.17 -12.69 7.46
C ASN A 58 -16.95 -12.40 8.36
N VAL A 59 -16.84 -11.17 8.87
CA VAL A 59 -15.81 -10.78 9.83
C VAL A 59 -16.39 -10.89 11.23
N ARG A 60 -15.94 -11.90 11.98
CA ARG A 60 -16.27 -12.11 13.40
C ARG A 60 -15.12 -11.65 14.29
N PRO A 61 -15.37 -11.46 15.59
CA PRO A 61 -14.29 -11.25 16.56
C PRO A 61 -13.22 -12.35 16.46
N ASN A 62 -13.61 -13.61 16.25
CA ASN A 62 -12.68 -14.74 16.27
C ASN A 62 -12.03 -15.05 14.90
N GLY A 63 -12.26 -14.23 13.87
CA GLY A 63 -11.71 -14.45 12.53
C GLY A 63 -12.74 -14.29 11.41
N ILE A 64 -12.46 -14.91 10.26
CA ILE A 64 -13.29 -14.79 9.04
C ILE A 64 -14.05 -16.10 8.81
N GLU A 65 -15.38 -16.05 8.83
CA GLU A 65 -16.26 -17.20 8.61
C GLU A 65 -16.60 -17.36 7.12
N ARG A 66 -16.27 -18.52 6.53
CA ARG A 66 -16.66 -18.88 5.16
C ARG A 66 -18.13 -19.32 5.12
N GLY A 67 -19.00 -18.49 4.54
CA GLY A 67 -20.39 -18.83 4.21
C GLY A 67 -20.58 -19.48 2.83
N PRO A 68 -21.80 -19.96 2.50
CA PRO A 68 -22.10 -20.60 1.21
C PRO A 68 -22.09 -19.65 0.00
N ASP A 69 -22.16 -18.33 0.22
CA ASP A 69 -22.20 -17.27 -0.82
C ASP A 69 -20.79 -16.68 -1.12
N MET A 70 -19.73 -17.37 -0.70
CA MET A 70 -18.35 -16.84 -0.66
C MET A 70 -17.55 -17.00 -1.96
N SER A 71 -17.94 -17.91 -2.84
CA SER A 71 -17.23 -18.17 -4.11
C SER A 71 -17.32 -17.01 -5.10
N GLU A 72 -18.20 -16.03 -4.86
CA GLU A 72 -18.36 -14.85 -5.72
C GLU A 72 -17.56 -13.62 -5.25
N LEU A 73 -16.78 -13.74 -4.17
CA LEU A 73 -16.00 -12.61 -3.64
C LEU A 73 -14.61 -12.52 -4.25
N ALA A 74 -14.16 -11.28 -4.52
CA ALA A 74 -12.87 -11.00 -5.13
C ALA A 74 -11.68 -11.65 -4.38
N TYR A 75 -11.69 -11.63 -3.04
CA TYR A 75 -10.66 -12.29 -2.22
C TYR A 75 -10.53 -13.79 -2.54
N TYR A 76 -11.62 -14.55 -2.49
CA TYR A 76 -11.58 -16.01 -2.70
C TYR A 76 -11.27 -16.36 -4.16
N GLU A 77 -11.77 -15.59 -5.12
CA GLU A 77 -11.44 -15.78 -6.54
C GLU A 77 -9.93 -15.60 -6.78
N ILE A 78 -9.30 -14.58 -6.18
CA ILE A 78 -7.84 -14.38 -6.31
C ILE A 78 -7.09 -15.50 -5.60
N GLN A 79 -7.54 -15.91 -4.41
CA GLN A 79 -6.94 -17.00 -3.64
C GLN A 79 -6.96 -18.32 -4.44
N GLU A 80 -8.10 -18.70 -5.01
CA GLU A 80 -8.25 -19.91 -5.83
C GLU A 80 -7.38 -19.86 -7.08
N LYS A 81 -7.37 -18.74 -7.81
CA LYS A 81 -6.49 -18.59 -8.99
C LYS A 81 -5.01 -18.75 -8.63
N LEU A 82 -4.57 -18.22 -7.49
CA LEU A 82 -3.19 -18.41 -7.02
C LEU A 82 -2.92 -19.87 -6.68
N ARG A 83 -3.86 -20.56 -6.02
CA ARG A 83 -3.76 -22.00 -5.74
C ARG A 83 -3.64 -22.81 -7.03
N GLU A 84 -4.46 -22.50 -8.05
CA GLU A 84 -4.40 -23.15 -9.36
C GLU A 84 -3.01 -22.98 -9.99
N ILE A 85 -2.49 -21.74 -10.08
CA ILE A 85 -1.18 -21.48 -10.68
C ILE A 85 -0.06 -22.21 -9.93
N ILE A 86 -0.06 -22.13 -8.59
CA ILE A 86 0.96 -22.79 -7.75
C ILE A 86 0.81 -24.33 -7.78
N SER A 87 -0.41 -24.84 -8.00
CA SER A 87 -0.64 -26.28 -8.16
C SER A 87 0.00 -26.81 -9.44
N VAL A 88 -0.09 -26.04 -10.54
CA VAL A 88 0.48 -26.37 -11.85
C VAL A 88 1.99 -26.16 -11.87
N ASN A 89 2.47 -25.06 -11.30
CA ASN A 89 3.89 -24.74 -11.21
C ASN A 89 4.32 -24.61 -9.74
N LYS A 90 4.93 -25.69 -9.21
CA LYS A 90 5.44 -25.73 -7.83
C LYS A 90 6.63 -24.79 -7.58
N ASN A 91 7.19 -24.15 -8.60
CA ASN A 91 8.20 -23.12 -8.45
C ASN A 91 7.62 -21.71 -8.56
N ALA A 92 6.34 -21.58 -8.91
CA ALA A 92 5.70 -20.28 -9.01
C ALA A 92 5.70 -19.59 -7.64
N LYS A 93 5.97 -18.29 -7.69
CA LYS A 93 5.90 -17.36 -6.58
C LYS A 93 5.07 -16.16 -7.00
N PHE A 94 4.65 -15.35 -6.04
CA PHE A 94 3.89 -14.16 -6.36
C PHE A 94 4.29 -12.96 -5.53
N ILE A 95 4.03 -11.79 -6.09
CA ILE A 95 4.10 -10.51 -5.39
C ILE A 95 2.74 -9.83 -5.42
N LEU A 96 2.50 -9.02 -4.40
CA LEU A 96 1.31 -8.19 -4.30
C LEU A 96 1.69 -6.74 -4.50
N THR A 97 0.87 -5.99 -5.24
CA THR A 97 1.11 -4.57 -5.43
C THR A 97 -0.15 -3.78 -5.69
N GLY A 98 -0.10 -2.48 -5.40
CA GLY A 98 -1.17 -1.57 -5.73
C GLY A 98 -0.83 -0.13 -5.38
N HIS A 99 -1.51 0.79 -6.06
CA HIS A 99 -1.44 2.23 -5.82
C HIS A 99 -2.70 2.70 -5.09
N SER A 100 -2.56 3.66 -4.16
CA SER A 100 -3.68 4.26 -3.43
C SER A 100 -4.47 3.20 -2.65
N LEU A 101 -5.81 3.16 -2.79
CA LEU A 101 -6.69 2.08 -2.31
C LEU A 101 -6.13 0.69 -2.66
N GLY A 102 -5.60 0.49 -3.86
CA GLY A 102 -5.02 -0.80 -4.27
C GLY A 102 -3.83 -1.22 -3.39
N GLY A 103 -3.06 -0.27 -2.87
CA GLY A 103 -2.02 -0.54 -1.89
C GLY A 103 -2.60 -1.11 -0.60
N ALA A 104 -3.71 -0.54 -0.12
CA ALA A 104 -4.40 -1.03 1.07
C ALA A 104 -4.96 -2.44 0.87
N LEU A 105 -5.58 -2.70 -0.28
CA LEU A 105 -6.09 -4.03 -0.63
C LEU A 105 -4.97 -5.07 -0.72
N SER A 106 -3.78 -4.69 -1.20
CA SER A 106 -2.62 -5.59 -1.31
C SER A 106 -2.16 -6.12 0.04
N ILE A 107 -1.95 -5.23 1.03
CA ILE A 107 -1.49 -5.65 2.35
C ILE A 107 -2.60 -6.36 3.14
N LEU A 108 -3.86 -5.96 2.95
CA LEU A 108 -5.00 -6.64 3.57
C LEU A 108 -5.23 -8.03 3.00
N PHE A 109 -5.07 -8.24 1.69
CA PHE A 109 -5.15 -9.56 1.08
C PHE A 109 -4.14 -10.53 1.73
N ALA A 110 -2.89 -10.10 1.91
CA ALA A 110 -1.88 -10.91 2.61
C ALA A 110 -2.19 -11.12 4.09
N ALA A 111 -2.70 -10.10 4.78
CA ALA A 111 -3.09 -10.22 6.19
C ALA A 111 -4.24 -11.23 6.36
N VAL A 112 -5.22 -11.23 5.47
CA VAL A 112 -6.34 -12.19 5.50
C VAL A 112 -5.85 -13.61 5.22
N LEU A 113 -4.94 -13.80 4.26
CA LEU A 113 -4.27 -15.11 4.08
C LEU A 113 -3.61 -15.58 5.38
N ALA A 114 -2.95 -14.68 6.12
CA ALA A 114 -2.32 -15.01 7.39
C ALA A 114 -3.34 -15.34 8.49
N MET A 115 -4.50 -14.67 8.52
CA MET A 115 -5.61 -14.98 9.44
C MET A 115 -6.26 -16.34 9.15
N GLU A 116 -6.35 -16.72 7.87
CA GLU A 116 -6.86 -18.03 7.43
C GLU A 116 -5.78 -19.14 7.48
N GLU A 117 -4.56 -18.84 7.96
CA GLU A 117 -3.43 -19.78 8.05
C GLU A 117 -3.10 -20.47 6.71
N GLU A 118 -3.16 -19.70 5.61
CA GLU A 118 -2.90 -20.19 4.25
C GLU A 118 -1.39 -20.39 3.96
N ASP A 119 -0.72 -21.22 4.77
CA ASP A 119 0.73 -21.46 4.77
C ASP A 119 1.26 -21.79 3.36
N GLY A 120 0.48 -22.55 2.57
CA GLY A 120 0.85 -22.96 1.21
C GLY A 120 0.97 -21.80 0.21
N LEU A 121 0.13 -20.76 0.37
CA LEU A 121 0.22 -19.53 -0.42
C LEU A 121 1.24 -18.57 0.18
N LEU A 122 1.23 -18.41 1.50
CA LEU A 122 2.11 -17.46 2.19
C LEU A 122 3.59 -17.83 2.04
N GLY A 123 3.93 -19.12 2.01
CA GLY A 123 5.29 -19.59 1.68
C GLY A 123 5.74 -19.30 0.24
N ARG A 124 4.85 -18.79 -0.63
CA ARG A 124 5.12 -18.40 -2.03
C ARG A 124 5.04 -16.90 -2.27
N LEU A 125 4.70 -16.12 -1.25
CA LEU A 125 4.64 -14.67 -1.32
C LEU A 125 6.05 -14.08 -1.17
N GLU A 126 6.60 -13.50 -2.23
CA GLU A 126 7.96 -12.95 -2.23
C GLU A 126 8.06 -11.53 -1.67
N GLY A 127 6.96 -10.78 -1.74
CA GLY A 127 6.92 -9.41 -1.30
C GLY A 127 5.65 -8.66 -1.63
N ILE A 128 5.48 -7.56 -0.92
CA ILE A 128 4.35 -6.65 -1.02
C ILE A 128 4.92 -5.26 -1.30
N TYR A 129 4.52 -4.65 -2.41
CA TYR A 129 5.00 -3.35 -2.87
C TYR A 129 3.83 -2.39 -3.02
N THR A 130 3.73 -1.40 -2.15
CA THR A 130 2.58 -0.49 -2.14
C THR A 130 3.01 0.94 -2.39
N PHE A 131 2.15 1.69 -3.08
CA PHE A 131 2.45 3.05 -3.55
C PHE A 131 1.34 3.98 -3.09
N GLY A 132 1.66 5.00 -2.28
CA GLY A 132 0.64 5.93 -1.78
C GLY A 132 -0.42 5.24 -0.94
N GLN A 133 -0.05 4.20 -0.18
CA GLN A 133 -0.97 3.38 0.60
C GLN A 133 -1.54 4.17 1.81
N PRO A 134 -2.87 4.23 1.99
CA PRO A 134 -3.46 4.79 3.21
C PRO A 134 -3.25 3.89 4.44
N ARG A 135 -3.55 4.38 5.64
CA ARG A 135 -3.49 3.56 6.85
C ARG A 135 -4.62 2.54 6.87
N VAL A 136 -4.29 1.27 7.16
CA VAL A 136 -5.22 0.15 6.98
C VAL A 136 -5.73 -0.48 8.29
N GLY A 137 -5.00 -0.28 9.39
CA GLY A 137 -5.32 -0.86 10.69
C GLY A 137 -4.64 -0.13 11.84
N ASP A 138 -4.90 -0.58 13.06
CA ASP A 138 -4.28 -0.04 14.27
C ASP A 138 -2.92 -0.67 14.59
N VAL A 139 -2.35 -0.27 15.74
CA VAL A 139 -1.06 -0.80 16.21
C VAL A 139 -1.06 -2.31 16.38
N GLU A 140 -2.15 -2.89 16.88
CA GLU A 140 -2.29 -4.34 17.06
C GLU A 140 -2.30 -5.05 15.69
N PHE A 141 -2.98 -4.47 14.69
CA PHE A 141 -2.91 -4.96 13.31
C PHE A 141 -1.49 -4.89 12.73
N GLY A 142 -0.77 -3.80 12.99
CA GLY A 142 0.63 -3.68 12.60
C GLY A 142 1.52 -4.75 13.25
N MET A 143 1.30 -5.07 14.51
CA MET A 143 2.00 -6.15 15.22
C MET A 143 1.68 -7.52 14.64
N PHE A 144 0.39 -7.81 14.39
CA PHE A 144 -0.04 -9.05 13.74
C PHE A 144 0.63 -9.23 12.39
N VAL A 145 0.61 -8.20 11.53
CA VAL A 145 1.28 -8.25 10.23
C VAL A 145 2.79 -8.47 10.38
N GLY A 146 3.43 -7.76 11.31
CA GLY A 146 4.86 -7.91 11.57
C GLY A 146 5.27 -9.33 11.96
N GLU A 147 4.54 -9.93 12.90
CA GLU A 147 4.86 -11.25 13.46
C GLU A 147 4.32 -12.40 12.60
N ASN A 148 3.01 -12.40 12.32
CA ASN A 148 2.30 -13.54 11.73
C ASN A 148 2.37 -13.58 10.21
N LEU A 149 2.81 -12.51 9.55
CA LEU A 149 2.99 -12.45 8.09
C LEU A 149 4.46 -12.22 7.71
N LEU A 150 5.02 -11.05 8.05
CA LEU A 150 6.34 -10.66 7.55
C LEU A 150 7.45 -11.54 8.13
N ARG A 151 7.47 -11.73 9.46
CA ARG A 151 8.48 -12.55 10.13
C ARG A 151 8.25 -14.04 9.92
N LYS A 152 7.01 -14.52 10.11
CA LYS A 152 6.68 -15.96 9.99
C LYS A 152 7.06 -16.54 8.61
N TYR A 153 6.80 -15.80 7.53
CA TYR A 153 7.03 -16.30 6.16
C TYR A 153 8.20 -15.61 5.44
N GLY A 154 8.92 -14.70 6.09
CA GLY A 154 10.03 -13.96 5.46
C GLY A 154 9.58 -13.04 4.33
N VAL A 155 8.36 -12.53 4.38
CA VAL A 155 7.78 -11.66 3.33
C VAL A 155 8.36 -10.26 3.46
N ARG A 156 8.85 -9.71 2.34
CA ARG A 156 9.30 -8.31 2.28
C ARG A 156 8.12 -7.37 2.09
N TYR A 157 8.10 -6.26 2.79
CA TYR A 157 7.06 -5.24 2.64
C TYR A 157 7.68 -3.87 2.45
N PHE A 158 7.37 -3.25 1.31
CA PHE A 158 7.90 -1.95 0.89
C PHE A 158 6.76 -0.99 0.64
N ARG A 159 6.69 0.05 1.46
CA ARG A 159 5.69 1.11 1.36
C ARG A 159 6.34 2.36 0.78
N TYR A 160 6.05 2.67 -0.47
CA TYR A 160 6.56 3.84 -1.16
C TYR A 160 5.64 5.05 -0.93
N VAL A 161 6.23 6.17 -0.53
CA VAL A 161 5.53 7.43 -0.29
C VAL A 161 6.24 8.55 -1.05
N TYR A 162 5.49 9.28 -1.86
CA TYR A 162 6.00 10.41 -2.62
C TYR A 162 5.59 11.75 -1.99
N ALA A 163 6.58 12.62 -1.76
CA ALA A 163 6.46 14.02 -1.41
C ALA A 163 5.34 14.32 -0.39
N ASN A 164 4.37 15.16 -0.75
CA ASN A 164 3.27 15.58 0.12
C ASN A 164 1.97 14.83 -0.15
N ASP A 165 2.05 13.63 -0.76
CA ASP A 165 0.90 12.79 -1.05
C ASP A 165 -0.03 12.64 0.17
N ILE A 166 -1.26 13.13 0.07
CA ILE A 166 -2.20 13.11 1.19
C ILE A 166 -2.65 11.69 1.57
N VAL A 167 -2.63 10.73 0.65
CA VAL A 167 -3.29 9.42 0.86
C VAL A 167 -2.61 8.58 1.94
N PRO A 168 -1.27 8.46 2.00
CA PRO A 168 -0.59 7.85 3.14
C PRO A 168 -0.88 8.53 4.47
N ARG A 169 -1.35 9.78 4.46
CA ARG A 169 -1.58 10.55 5.68
C ARG A 169 -3.02 10.42 6.20
N VAL A 170 -3.87 9.63 5.54
CA VAL A 170 -5.24 9.34 5.96
C VAL A 170 -5.46 7.84 6.24
N PRO A 171 -6.43 7.50 7.10
CA PRO A 171 -7.09 8.37 8.09
C PRO A 171 -6.11 9.00 9.10
N TYR A 172 -6.39 10.22 9.55
CA TYR A 172 -5.47 11.04 10.38
C TYR A 172 -5.11 10.38 11.71
N ASP A 173 -3.91 10.62 12.22
CA ASP A 173 -3.47 10.20 13.56
C ASP A 173 -3.76 11.33 14.57
N ASP A 174 -5.05 11.56 14.85
CA ASP A 174 -5.48 12.36 16.00
C ASP A 174 -5.69 11.41 17.19
N GLU A 175 -5.65 11.88 18.44
CA GLU A 175 -5.85 11.03 19.65
C GLU A 175 -7.16 10.20 19.64
N ALA A 176 -8.12 10.54 18.76
CA ALA A 176 -9.36 9.82 18.53
C ALA A 176 -9.29 8.76 17.40
N ASN A 177 -8.30 8.82 16.52
CA ASN A 177 -8.13 7.93 15.38
C ASN A 177 -6.97 6.96 15.61
N PHE A 178 -7.27 5.67 15.50
CA PHE A 178 -6.40 4.60 15.97
C PHE A 178 -5.52 3.98 14.88
N PHE A 179 -5.66 4.44 13.64
CA PHE A 179 -4.99 3.84 12.49
C PHE A 179 -3.55 4.30 12.39
N ARG A 180 -2.62 3.36 12.25
CA ARG A 180 -1.18 3.64 12.14
C ARG A 180 -0.56 2.87 10.99
N HIS A 181 0.52 3.43 10.46
CA HIS A 181 1.38 2.65 9.56
C HIS A 181 2.21 1.66 10.37
N PHE A 182 2.69 0.65 9.65
CA PHE A 182 3.64 -0.33 10.15
C PHE A 182 4.61 -0.67 9.01
N GLY A 183 5.76 -1.22 9.36
CA GLY A 183 6.85 -1.49 8.42
C GLY A 183 7.54 -0.21 7.91
N PRO A 184 8.66 -0.37 7.18
CA PRO A 184 9.47 0.76 6.73
C PRO A 184 8.76 1.62 5.69
N CYS A 185 8.86 2.94 5.83
CA CYS A 185 8.44 3.93 4.83
C CYS A 185 9.61 4.26 3.90
N LEU A 186 9.48 3.95 2.61
CA LEU A 186 10.40 4.39 1.57
C LEU A 186 9.92 5.74 1.03
N TYR A 187 10.37 6.81 1.68
CA TYR A 187 9.97 8.18 1.37
C TYR A 187 10.86 8.77 0.28
N TYR A 188 10.25 9.42 -0.72
CA TYR A 188 10.94 10.16 -1.76
C TYR A 188 10.43 11.60 -1.81
N ASN A 189 11.33 12.57 -1.88
CA ASN A 189 10.93 13.96 -2.10
C ASN A 189 10.69 14.25 -3.59
N SER A 190 10.27 15.48 -3.92
CA SER A 190 10.01 15.92 -5.30
C SER A 190 11.23 15.96 -6.23
N PHE A 191 12.42 15.69 -5.71
CA PHE A 191 13.64 15.50 -6.48
C PHE A 191 14.03 14.02 -6.60
N TYR A 192 13.15 13.10 -6.20
CA TYR A 192 13.38 11.65 -6.18
C TYR A 192 14.54 11.18 -5.29
N HIS A 193 14.93 11.97 -4.29
CA HIS A 193 15.87 11.50 -3.28
C HIS A 193 15.14 10.66 -2.23
N GLY A 194 15.52 9.38 -2.15
CA GLY A 194 14.93 8.37 -1.26
C GLY A 194 15.53 8.34 0.14
N LYS A 195 14.69 8.11 1.15
CA LYS A 195 15.06 7.87 2.56
C LYS A 195 14.19 6.75 3.15
N VAL A 196 14.75 5.95 4.05
CA VAL A 196 13.96 5.04 4.89
C VAL A 196 13.56 5.79 6.15
N LEU A 197 12.27 5.86 6.44
CA LEU A 197 11.70 6.48 7.63
C LEU A 197 10.78 5.49 8.35
N GLU A 198 10.61 5.65 9.65
CA GLU A 198 9.57 4.92 10.39
C GLU A 198 8.17 5.40 9.95
N GLU A 199 8.00 6.72 9.84
CA GLU A 199 6.77 7.35 9.38
C GLU A 199 7.04 8.49 8.39
N GLU A 200 6.07 8.78 7.52
CA GLU A 200 6.20 9.86 6.54
C GLU A 200 6.24 11.25 7.21
N PRO A 201 7.02 12.21 6.66
CA PRO A 201 7.07 13.57 7.20
C PRO A 201 5.70 14.25 7.11
N ASN A 202 5.41 15.12 8.07
CA ASN A 202 4.15 15.88 8.14
C ASN A 202 2.91 14.98 8.15
N MET A 203 2.76 14.20 9.22
CA MET A 203 1.60 13.32 9.43
C MET A 203 0.28 14.08 9.39
N ASN A 204 0.26 15.31 9.93
CA ASN A 204 -0.91 16.20 9.91
C ASN A 204 -0.87 17.15 8.72
N TYR A 205 -1.46 16.68 7.62
CA TYR A 205 -1.50 17.39 6.34
C TYR A 205 -1.98 18.87 6.44
N PHE A 206 -2.82 19.23 7.41
CA PHE A 206 -3.32 20.60 7.59
C PHE A 206 -2.47 21.52 8.49
N SER A 207 -1.27 21.11 8.88
CA SER A 207 -0.37 21.98 9.65
C SER A 207 -0.08 23.30 8.91
N LEU A 208 -0.42 24.44 9.54
CA LEU A 208 -0.23 25.78 8.99
C LEU A 208 1.24 26.05 8.61
N LEU A 209 2.18 25.50 9.39
CA LEU A 209 3.63 25.62 9.14
C LEU A 209 4.06 25.01 7.80
N TRP A 210 3.35 23.98 7.33
CA TRP A 210 3.66 23.28 6.09
C TRP A 210 2.89 23.79 4.87
N MET A 211 1.96 24.74 5.04
CA MET A 211 1.14 25.25 3.93
C MET A 211 1.95 25.95 2.85
N ILE A 212 2.91 26.80 3.24
CA ILE A 212 3.73 27.57 2.29
C ILE A 212 4.68 26.64 1.52
N PRO A 213 5.49 25.77 2.17
CA PRO A 213 6.33 24.80 1.46
C PRO A 213 5.54 23.91 0.49
N LYS A 214 4.33 23.47 0.86
CA LYS A 214 3.47 22.66 -0.03
C LYS A 214 3.04 23.40 -1.30
N LYS A 215 2.72 24.69 -1.20
CA LYS A 215 2.37 25.49 -2.39
C LYS A 215 3.55 25.67 -3.33
N PHE A 216 4.76 25.85 -2.79
CA PHE A 216 5.97 25.87 -3.61
C PHE A 216 6.22 24.51 -4.27
N ASN A 217 6.05 23.41 -3.54
CA ASN A 217 6.16 22.06 -4.08
C ASN A 217 5.16 21.84 -5.22
N ALA A 218 3.89 22.17 -4.98
CA ALA A 218 2.81 22.08 -5.96
C ALA A 218 3.14 22.83 -7.27
N LEU A 219 3.64 24.06 -7.16
CA LEU A 219 4.05 24.85 -8.33
C LEU A 219 5.25 24.21 -9.04
N PHE A 220 6.22 23.71 -8.27
CA PHE A 220 7.37 23.01 -8.80
C PHE A 220 6.97 21.74 -9.56
N GLU A 221 6.02 20.95 -9.05
CA GLU A 221 5.51 19.74 -9.69
C GLU A 221 4.84 20.04 -11.04
N VAL A 222 4.05 21.12 -11.12
CA VAL A 222 3.47 21.56 -12.39
C VAL A 222 4.57 21.93 -13.39
N MET A 223 5.57 22.72 -12.99
CA MET A 223 6.69 23.07 -13.87
C MET A 223 7.47 21.82 -14.31
N ARG A 224 7.71 20.89 -13.39
CA ARG A 224 8.45 19.66 -13.61
C ARG A 224 7.75 18.73 -14.61
N GLY A 225 6.42 18.64 -14.59
CA GLY A 225 5.64 17.89 -15.58
C GLY A 225 5.90 18.32 -17.04
N PHE A 226 6.22 19.59 -17.27
CA PHE A 226 6.64 20.10 -18.59
C PHE A 226 8.13 19.95 -18.87
N MET A 227 8.97 19.98 -17.83
CA MET A 227 10.44 19.91 -17.96
C MET A 227 10.95 18.48 -18.16
N LEU A 228 10.39 17.48 -17.48
CA LEU A 228 10.89 16.11 -17.54
C LEU A 228 10.95 15.53 -18.96
N PRO A 229 9.96 15.75 -19.86
CA PRO A 229 10.04 15.23 -21.22
C PRO A 229 11.23 15.78 -22.00
N TRP A 230 11.58 17.05 -21.74
CA TRP A 230 12.72 17.72 -22.34
C TRP A 230 14.06 17.25 -21.78
N ILE A 231 14.11 16.88 -20.50
CA ILE A 231 15.36 16.51 -19.80
C ILE A 231 15.67 15.02 -19.92
N LEU A 232 14.64 14.16 -19.80
CA LEU A 232 14.79 12.71 -19.65
C LEU A 232 14.15 11.91 -20.80
N GLY A 233 13.38 12.55 -21.68
CA GLY A 233 12.76 11.94 -22.86
C GLY A 233 11.25 11.79 -22.78
N GLU A 234 10.65 11.44 -23.91
CA GLU A 234 9.19 11.41 -24.12
C GLU A 234 8.43 10.47 -23.19
N ASP A 235 9.06 9.42 -22.67
CA ASP A 235 8.44 8.48 -21.72
C ASP A 235 8.01 9.13 -20.39
N TYR A 236 8.51 10.33 -20.10
CA TYR A 236 8.18 11.10 -18.90
C TYR A 236 7.09 12.15 -19.16
N ARG A 237 6.50 12.18 -20.36
CA ARG A 237 5.44 13.13 -20.73
C ARG A 237 4.14 12.80 -20.01
N GLU A 238 3.69 13.78 -19.23
CA GLU A 238 2.35 13.77 -18.68
C GLU A 238 1.31 14.13 -19.74
N GLY A 239 0.22 13.39 -19.78
CA GLY A 239 -0.94 13.73 -20.59
C GLY A 239 -1.65 14.99 -20.06
N TRP A 240 -2.39 15.67 -20.94
CA TRP A 240 -3.13 16.88 -20.58
C TRP A 240 -4.10 16.71 -19.41
N VAL A 241 -4.68 15.53 -19.24
CA VAL A 241 -5.55 15.22 -18.09
C VAL A 241 -4.78 15.35 -16.77
N LEU A 242 -3.58 14.77 -16.67
CA LEU A 242 -2.75 14.85 -15.47
C LEU A 242 -2.30 16.29 -15.20
N ILE A 243 -1.89 17.02 -16.25
CA ILE A 243 -1.49 18.42 -16.14
C ILE A 243 -2.65 19.28 -15.60
N ILE A 244 -3.87 19.10 -16.12
CA ILE A 244 -5.05 19.81 -15.62
C ILE A 244 -5.34 19.43 -14.16
N CYS A 245 -5.27 18.14 -13.81
CA CYS A 245 -5.41 17.69 -12.42
C CYS A 245 -4.36 18.34 -11.50
N ARG A 246 -3.11 18.50 -11.93
CA ARG A 246 -2.08 19.19 -11.15
C ARG A 246 -2.39 20.67 -10.97
N ILE A 247 -2.85 21.35 -12.01
CA ILE A 247 -3.24 22.78 -11.94
C ILE A 247 -4.39 22.98 -10.96
N ILE A 248 -5.45 22.16 -11.05
CA ILE A 248 -6.58 22.17 -10.10
C ILE A 248 -6.08 21.83 -8.69
N GLY A 249 -5.19 20.84 -8.60
CA GLY A 249 -4.58 20.38 -7.36
C GLY A 249 -3.74 21.43 -6.64
N ILE A 250 -3.38 22.56 -7.25
CA ILE A 250 -2.73 23.68 -6.52
C ILE A 250 -3.61 24.18 -5.37
N MET A 251 -4.95 24.07 -5.50
CA MET A 251 -5.88 24.37 -4.42
C MET A 251 -5.91 23.27 -3.34
N PHE A 252 -5.60 22.02 -3.71
CA PHE A 252 -5.59 20.83 -2.87
C PHE A 252 -4.21 20.14 -2.93
N THR A 253 -3.18 20.81 -2.38
CA THR A 253 -1.75 20.58 -2.68
C THR A 253 -1.21 19.15 -2.52
N GLY A 254 -1.91 18.26 -1.81
CA GLY A 254 -1.51 16.89 -1.51
C GLY A 254 -2.09 15.86 -2.45
N LEU A 255 -3.10 16.23 -3.25
CA LEU A 255 -3.59 15.38 -4.34
C LEU A 255 -2.69 15.48 -5.57
N ILE A 256 -1.90 16.55 -5.70
CA ILE A 256 -0.93 16.71 -6.80
C ILE A 256 0.11 15.60 -6.77
N ASP A 257 0.60 15.27 -5.58
CA ASP A 257 1.69 14.31 -5.36
C ASP A 257 1.17 12.86 -5.32
N HIS A 258 -0.13 12.63 -5.54
CA HIS A 258 -0.77 11.32 -5.56
C HIS A 258 -0.96 10.76 -6.99
N GLY A 259 -0.24 11.31 -7.97
CA GLY A 259 -0.34 10.89 -9.37
C GLY A 259 0.34 9.53 -9.61
N PHE A 260 -0.29 8.68 -10.43
CA PHE A 260 0.34 7.42 -10.86
C PHE A 260 1.70 7.64 -11.52
N GLN A 261 1.81 8.69 -12.36
CA GLN A 261 3.07 9.04 -13.02
C GLN A 261 4.17 9.40 -12.01
N ASP A 262 3.83 10.01 -10.86
CA ASP A 262 4.81 10.36 -9.84
C ASP A 262 5.44 9.11 -9.23
N TYR A 263 4.62 8.10 -8.94
CA TYR A 263 5.10 6.83 -8.42
C TYR A 263 5.87 6.01 -9.45
N VAL A 264 5.48 6.06 -10.73
CA VAL A 264 6.27 5.45 -11.83
C VAL A 264 7.63 6.13 -11.94
N ASN A 265 7.65 7.47 -11.95
CA ASN A 265 8.88 8.23 -12.03
C ASN A 265 9.75 8.03 -10.78
N LEU A 266 9.15 7.89 -9.60
CA LEU A 266 9.86 7.54 -8.36
C LEU A 266 10.61 6.23 -8.52
N ILE A 267 9.99 5.20 -9.07
CA ILE A 267 10.65 3.91 -9.27
C ILE A 267 11.75 4.00 -10.35
N ARG A 268 11.53 4.79 -11.41
CA ARG A 268 12.50 4.91 -12.52
C ARG A 268 13.70 5.79 -12.19
N LEU A 269 13.50 6.85 -11.40
CA LEU A 269 14.48 7.93 -11.16
C LEU A 269 14.99 7.95 -9.73
N GLY A 270 14.27 7.30 -8.82
CA GLY A 270 14.62 7.25 -7.41
C GLY A 270 15.96 6.59 -7.17
N THR A 271 16.82 7.25 -6.41
CA THR A 271 18.00 6.59 -5.88
C THR A 271 17.55 5.64 -4.77
N PRO A 272 18.01 4.37 -4.75
CA PRO A 272 17.74 3.47 -3.63
C PRO A 272 18.21 4.13 -2.34
N PRO A 273 17.42 4.13 -1.26
CA PRO A 273 17.87 4.63 0.03
C PRO A 273 19.19 3.96 0.42
N ALA A 274 20.19 4.78 0.77
CA ALA A 274 21.55 4.32 1.09
C ALA A 274 21.61 3.31 2.27
N SER A 275 20.51 3.14 2.99
CA SER A 275 20.35 2.31 4.18
C SER A 275 19.19 1.32 4.06
N LEU A 276 18.93 0.72 2.90
CA LEU A 276 18.12 -0.51 2.80
C LEU A 276 18.85 -1.68 3.49
N HIS A 277 19.17 -1.51 4.78
CA HIS A 277 19.45 -2.62 5.66
C HIS A 277 18.13 -3.35 5.83
N PHE A 278 17.95 -4.41 5.05
CA PHE A 278 17.03 -5.46 5.43
C PHE A 278 17.38 -5.82 6.88
N PRO A 279 16.44 -5.71 7.83
CA PRO A 279 16.70 -6.32 9.13
C PRO A 279 17.00 -7.78 8.83
N GLU A 280 18.25 -8.20 9.04
CA GLU A 280 18.52 -9.62 9.21
C GLU A 280 17.54 -10.11 10.28
N PRO A 281 16.91 -11.28 10.11
CA PRO A 281 16.03 -11.83 11.14
C PRO A 281 16.84 -11.83 12.43
N ALA A 282 16.44 -10.95 13.37
CA ALA A 282 17.22 -10.70 14.56
C ALA A 282 17.35 -12.00 15.35
N GLN A 283 18.49 -12.67 15.21
CA GLN A 283 19.00 -13.51 16.28
C GLN A 283 19.45 -12.56 17.38
N GLN A 284 18.55 -12.15 18.26
CA GLN A 284 18.99 -11.58 19.51
C GLN A 284 18.02 -11.83 20.66
N GLN A 285 18.47 -12.84 21.42
CA GLN A 285 18.48 -12.91 22.88
C GLN A 285 17.12 -12.98 23.58
N CYS A 286 16.82 -14.20 24.03
CA CYS A 286 16.08 -14.45 25.27
C CYS A 286 16.42 -13.39 26.33
N LEU A 287 15.52 -12.43 26.53
CA LEU A 287 15.34 -11.85 27.84
C LEU A 287 14.63 -12.92 28.68
N LYS A 288 15.46 -13.68 29.40
CA LYS A 288 15.03 -14.55 30.49
C LYS A 288 14.21 -13.71 31.46
N CYS A 289 13.14 -14.33 31.93
CA CYS A 289 12.52 -14.02 33.20
C CYS A 289 13.60 -13.89 34.29
N ASP A 290 13.52 -12.81 35.06
CA ASP A 290 13.70 -12.80 36.51
C ASP A 290 12.69 -11.78 37.08
#